data_AF-A0ABD5Y8S0-F1
#
_entry.id   AF-A0ABD5Y8S0-F1
#
_cell.length_a   1.000
_cell.length_b   1.000
_cell.length_c   1.000
_cell.angle_alpha   90.00
_cell.angle_beta   90.00
_cell.angle_gamma   90.00
#
_symmetry.space_group_name_H-M   'P 1'
#
loop_
_entity.id
_entity.type
_entity.pdbx_description
1 polymer ?
#
loop_
_entity_poly.entity_id
_entity_poly.type
_entity_poly.pdbx_seq_one_letter_code
_entity_poly.pdbx_strand_id
1 'polypeptide(L)' 'MTSHNRSNDLFRDDPVSADEDVAKLRLELRDYSLEQLEDIGLVSWNREDNVVRKGPYFGEKYSCEEKNQDG' A
#
# COMPACT_ATOMS: atom_id res chain seq x y z
N MET A 1 -16.86 26.93 33.58
CA MET A 1 -17.38 25.56 33.37
C MET A 1 -16.80 25.02 32.08
N THR A 2 -15.94 24.01 32.22
CA THR A 2 -15.38 23.22 31.13
C THR A 2 -16.44 22.35 30.47
N SER A 3 -16.15 21.90 29.24
CA SER A 3 -16.63 20.66 28.60
C SER A 3 -17.86 20.81 27.67
N HIS A 4 -18.00 20.21 26.48
CA HIS A 4 -17.38 19.08 25.74
C HIS A 4 -17.57 19.39 24.23
N ASN A 5 -16.73 19.06 23.25
CA ASN A 5 -16.51 17.71 22.71
C ASN A 5 -15.50 17.89 21.56
N ARG A 6 -14.28 17.34 21.69
CA ARG A 6 -13.35 17.21 20.56
C ARG A 6 -13.95 16.22 19.58
N SER A 7 -14.74 16.71 18.62
CA SER A 7 -15.31 15.87 17.59
C SER A 7 -14.21 15.51 16.58
N ASN A 8 -13.54 14.40 16.89
CA ASN A 8 -13.10 13.42 15.91
C ASN A 8 -12.01 13.86 14.92
N ASP A 9 -10.85 14.24 15.44
CA ASP A 9 -9.57 14.06 14.75
C ASP A 9 -9.22 12.55 14.69
N LEU A 10 -10.09 11.74 14.08
CA LEU A 10 -9.81 10.35 13.71
C LEU A 10 -9.62 10.21 12.20
N PHE A 11 -9.42 11.33 11.51
CA PHE A 11 -9.12 11.35 10.09
C PHE A 11 -7.61 11.35 9.91
N ARG A 12 -7.10 10.22 9.38
CA ARG A 12 -5.79 10.04 8.74
C ARG A 12 -4.65 9.51 9.62
N ASP A 13 -4.82 8.33 10.18
CA ASP A 13 -3.71 7.37 10.22
C ASP A 13 -3.59 6.57 8.91
N ASP A 14 -4.45 6.85 7.93
CA ASP A 14 -4.34 6.27 6.60
C ASP A 14 -3.00 6.69 5.97
N PRO A 15 -2.09 5.74 5.70
CA PRO A 15 -0.77 6.07 5.21
C PRO A 15 -0.80 6.85 3.90
N VAL A 16 0.13 7.77 3.74
CA VAL A 16 0.23 8.52 2.51
C VAL A 16 0.71 7.59 1.40
N SER A 17 -0.09 7.43 0.35
CA SER A 17 0.37 6.77 -0.86
C SER A 17 1.40 7.66 -1.55
N ALA A 18 2.61 7.16 -1.78
CA ALA A 18 3.67 7.90 -2.46
C ALA A 18 3.34 8.19 -3.94
N ASP A 19 2.48 7.36 -4.54
CA ASP A 19 2.15 7.38 -5.96
C ASP A 19 0.66 7.11 -6.21
N GLU A 20 0.17 7.55 -7.38
CA GLU A 20 -1.19 7.26 -7.83
C GLU A 20 -1.45 5.76 -7.98
N ASP A 21 -0.48 4.98 -8.48
CA ASP A 21 -0.66 3.53 -8.61
C ASP A 21 -0.85 2.86 -7.24
N VAL A 22 -0.11 3.29 -6.22
CA VAL A 22 -0.27 2.79 -4.84
C VAL A 22 -1.65 3.18 -4.30
N ALA A 23 -2.12 4.38 -4.62
CA ALA A 23 -3.47 4.81 -4.26
C ALA A 23 -4.56 3.97 -4.95
N LYS A 24 -4.39 3.63 -6.23
CA LYS A 24 -5.29 2.71 -6.95
C LYS A 24 -5.24 1.31 -6.36
N LEU A 25 -4.05 0.79 -6.08
CA LEU A 25 -3.87 -0.51 -5.45
C LEU A 25 -4.59 -0.57 -4.10
N ARG A 26 -4.46 0.47 -3.28
CA ARG A 26 -5.17 0.60 -2.00
C ARG A 26 -6.69 0.63 -2.15
N LEU A 27 -7.19 1.17 -3.27
CA LEU A 27 -8.61 1.15 -3.60
C LEU A 27 -9.07 -0.25 -4.02
N GLU A 28 -8.29 -0.94 -4.85
CA GLU A 28 -8.59 -2.29 -5.35
C GLU A 28 -8.43 -3.36 -4.26
N LEU A 29 -7.45 -3.20 -3.38
CA LEU A 29 -7.09 -4.13 -2.31
C LEU A 29 -7.54 -3.61 -0.94
N ARG A 30 -8.68 -2.90 -0.90
CA ARG A 30 -9.24 -2.36 0.35
C ARG A 30 -9.63 -3.45 1.36
N ASP A 31 -9.83 -4.68 0.88
CA ASP A 31 -10.05 -5.89 1.68
C ASP A 31 -8.76 -6.51 2.24
N TYR A 32 -7.59 -6.12 1.71
CA TYR A 32 -6.28 -6.61 2.16
C TYR A 32 -5.56 -5.57 3.03
N SER A 33 -4.86 -6.06 4.05
CA SER A 33 -4.07 -5.19 4.93
C SER A 33 -2.74 -4.84 4.28
N LEU A 34 -2.22 -3.63 4.55
CA LEU A 34 -0.92 -3.17 4.05
C LEU A 34 0.23 -4.13 4.39
N GLU A 35 0.20 -4.72 5.58
CA GLU A 35 1.18 -5.73 5.99
C GLU A 35 1.16 -6.96 5.07
N GLN A 36 -0.01 -7.37 4.59
CA GLN A 36 -0.11 -8.47 3.61
C GLN A 36 0.44 -8.05 2.25
N LEU A 37 0.16 -6.80 1.83
CA LEU A 37 0.67 -6.25 0.57
C LEU A 37 2.20 -6.08 0.59
N GLU A 38 2.77 -5.80 1.76
CA GLU A 38 4.21 -5.75 1.99
C GLU A 38 4.83 -7.14 2.04
N ASP A 39 4.18 -8.11 2.69
CA ASP A 39 4.63 -9.51 2.77
C ASP A 39 4.75 -10.16 1.39
N ILE A 40 3.77 -9.93 0.51
CA ILE A 40 3.82 -10.36 -0.91
C ILE A 40 4.72 -9.47 -1.78
N GLY A 41 5.29 -8.40 -1.21
CA GLY A 41 6.19 -7.48 -1.88
C GLY A 41 5.56 -6.60 -2.97
N LEU A 42 4.22 -6.51 -3.01
CA LEU A 42 3.51 -5.58 -3.89
C LEU A 42 3.74 -4.14 -3.46
N VAL A 43 3.76 -3.83 -2.17
CA VAL A 43 4.06 -2.49 -1.65
C VAL A 43 5.20 -2.54 -0.65
N SER A 44 5.77 -1.38 -0.33
CA SER A 44 6.70 -1.23 0.80
C SER A 44 6.16 -0.12 1.69
N TRP A 45 5.87 -0.45 2.94
CA TRP A 45 5.28 0.51 3.86
C TRP A 45 6.35 1.05 4.81
N ASN A 46 6.69 2.32 4.62
CA ASN A 46 7.58 2.99 5.55
C ASN A 46 6.78 3.43 6.79
N ARG A 47 6.85 2.64 7.87
CA ARG A 47 6.19 2.95 9.15
C ARG A 47 6.73 4.23 9.80
N GLU A 48 7.97 4.63 9.48
CA GLU A 48 8.59 5.84 10.03
C GLU A 48 7.97 7.13 9.45
N ASP A 49 7.76 7.17 8.12
CA ASP A 49 7.12 8.30 7.42
C ASP A 49 5.60 8.13 7.28
N ASN A 50 5.06 6.96 7.65
CA ASN A 50 3.71 6.50 7.32
C ASN A 50 3.39 6.62 5.80
N VAL A 51 4.36 6.28 4.95
CA VAL A 51 4.26 6.40 3.49
C VAL A 51 4.34 5.01 2.85
N VAL A 52 3.37 4.69 1.99
CA VAL A 52 3.36 3.44 1.23
C VAL A 52 3.92 3.70 -0.18
N ARG A 53 4.93 2.93 -0.54
CA ARG A 53 5.63 3.00 -1.83
C ARG A 53 5.38 1.73 -2.63
N LYS A 54 5.66 1.78 -3.94
CA LYS A 54 5.62 0.60 -4.81
C LYS A 54 6.69 -0.39 -4.35
N GLY A 55 6.28 -1.62 -4.11
CA GLY A 55 7.19 -2.72 -3.82
C GLY A 55 7.85 -3.22 -5.11
N PRO A 56 8.90 -4.04 -5.00
CA PRO A 56 9.58 -4.60 -6.16
C PRO A 56 8.65 -5.43 -7.05
N TYR A 57 7.63 -6.06 -6.46
CA TYR A 57 6.65 -6.87 -7.18
C TYR A 57 5.41 -6.10 -7.64
N PHE A 58 5.32 -4.78 -7.35
CA PHE A 58 4.15 -3.96 -7.68
C PHE A 58 3.75 -4.04 -9.17
N GLY A 59 4.75 -4.06 -10.05
CA GLY A 59 4.57 -4.13 -11.50
C GLY A 59 4.71 -5.54 -12.09
N GLU A 60 4.96 -6.55 -11.26
CA GLU A 60 5.30 -7.92 -11.71
C GLU A 60 4.10 -8.73 -12.20
N LYS A 61 3.02 -8.06 -12.61
CA LYS A 61 1.89 -8.70 -13.28
C LYS A 61 2.27 -9.39 -14.62
N TYR A 62 3.52 -9.24 -15.10
CA TYR A 62 3.95 -9.72 -16.42
C TYR A 62 5.37 -10.30 -16.52
N SER A 63 6.09 -10.61 -15.45
CA SER A 63 7.44 -11.23 -15.58
C SER A 63 7.49 -12.74 -15.40
N CYS A 64 6.34 -13.41 -15.35
CA CYS A 64 6.26 -14.82 -15.72
C CYS A 64 6.31 -14.93 -17.26
N GLU A 65 7.36 -14.42 -17.89
CA GLU A 65 7.85 -14.99 -19.14
C GLU A 65 9.17 -15.68 -18.78
N GLU A 66 8.97 -16.94 -18.39
CA GLU A 66 9.97 -17.97 -18.28
C GLU A 66 11.03 -17.81 -19.37
N LYS A 67 12.25 -17.63 -18.87
CA LYS A 67 13.47 -17.80 -19.60
C LYS A 67 13.49 -19.22 -20.21
N ASN A 68 13.50 -19.30 -21.54
CA ASN A 68 13.97 -20.40 -22.39
C ASN A 68 13.05 -21.62 -22.59
N GLN A 69 12.58 -21.78 -23.83
CA GLN A 69 12.52 -23.10 -24.46
C GLN A 69 12.86 -22.96 -25.96
N ASP A 70 14.16 -22.92 -26.27
CA ASP A 70 14.71 -23.26 -27.59
C ASP A 70 15.16 -24.73 -27.49
N GLY A 71 14.55 -25.57 -28.31
CA GLY A 71 14.80 -27.01 -28.41
C GLY A 71 14.51 -27.50 -29.81
#